data_AF-A0A1G0C6H9-F1
#
_entry.id   AF-A0A1G0C6H9-F1
#
_cell.length_a   1.000
_cell.length_b   1.000
_cell.length_c   1.000
_cell.angle_alpha   90.00
_cell.angle_beta   90.00
_cell.angle_gamma   90.00
#
_symmetry.space_group_name_H-M   'P 1'
#
loop_
_entity.id
_entity.type
_entity.pdbx_description
1 polymer ?
#
loop_
_entity_poly.entity_id
_entity_poly.type
_entity_poly.pdbx_seq_one_letter_code
_entity_poly.pdbx_strand_id
1 'polypeptide(L)'
;MIMKLNNNELIDSAFHQSFNKVCYNHHIKTHQASIVVKIIDNTNLEIHLCQKDVSVLQIEPSELLCGKFIGLRISALYFEKMMRVIHYTFMKDLNLQNPLSIYLLVYRSKYAGSYCIGVIVDKKPVSVLPISDILKLMEHPFELLN
;
A
#
# COMPACT_ATOMS: atom_id res chain seq x y z
N MET A 1 10.63 -17.65 -25.90
CA MET A 1 11.45 -16.58 -25.31
C MET A 1 10.84 -16.22 -23.96
N ILE A 2 11.43 -16.66 -22.84
CA ILE A 2 10.90 -16.33 -21.50
C ILE A 2 11.36 -14.89 -21.20
N MET A 3 10.45 -13.92 -21.32
CA MET A 3 10.72 -12.55 -20.85
C MET A 3 10.95 -12.62 -19.34
N LYS A 4 12.18 -12.36 -18.91
CA LYS A 4 12.48 -12.08 -17.51
C LYS A 4 11.81 -10.76 -17.18
N LEU A 5 10.69 -10.81 -16.47
CA LEU A 5 10.07 -9.63 -15.89
C LEU A 5 11.08 -8.96 -14.94
N ASN A 6 11.17 -7.65 -15.01
CA ASN A 6 11.88 -6.85 -14.02
C ASN A 6 11.18 -7.01 -12.65
N ASN A 7 11.91 -6.99 -11.53
CA ASN A 7 11.35 -7.01 -10.17
C ASN A 7 10.15 -6.08 -9.98
N ASN A 8 10.16 -4.89 -10.61
CA ASN A 8 9.03 -3.94 -10.58
C ASN A 8 7.74 -4.52 -11.16
N GLU A 9 7.83 -5.18 -12.32
CA GLU A 9 6.69 -5.79 -12.99
C GLU A 9 6.19 -7.01 -12.22
N LEU A 10 7.09 -7.74 -11.55
CA LEU A 10 6.75 -8.86 -10.68
C LEU A 10 5.99 -8.39 -9.44
N ILE A 11 6.44 -7.31 -8.81
CA ILE A 11 5.79 -6.66 -7.66
C ILE A 11 4.40 -6.15 -8.04
N ASP A 12 4.29 -5.37 -9.12
CA ASP A 12 3.02 -4.81 -9.57
C ASP A 12 2.04 -5.94 -9.96
N SER A 13 2.54 -6.98 -10.61
CA SER A 13 1.74 -8.17 -10.95
C SER A 13 1.27 -8.93 -9.70
N ALA A 14 2.14 -9.11 -8.70
CA ALA A 14 1.77 -9.74 -7.45
C ALA A 14 0.69 -8.92 -6.72
N PHE A 15 0.86 -7.60 -6.65
CA PHE A 15 -0.10 -6.70 -6.02
C PHE A 15 -1.44 -6.68 -6.77
N HIS A 16 -1.42 -6.65 -8.10
CA HIS A 16 -2.60 -6.74 -8.93
C HIS A 16 -3.41 -8.01 -8.64
N GLN A 17 -2.73 -9.15 -8.56
CA GLN A 17 -3.38 -10.44 -8.31
C GLN A 17 -3.95 -10.54 -6.91
N SER A 18 -3.19 -10.11 -5.90
CA SER A 18 -3.69 -9.99 -4.53
C SER A 18 -4.94 -9.14 -4.42
N PHE A 19 -4.88 -7.92 -4.99
CA PHE A 19 -5.96 -6.97 -4.89
C PHE A 19 -7.22 -7.48 -5.59
N ASN A 20 -7.07 -8.08 -6.79
CA ASN A 20 -8.18 -8.72 -7.49
C ASN A 20 -8.78 -9.88 -6.69
N LYS A 21 -7.95 -10.71 -6.03
CA LYS A 21 -8.42 -11.82 -5.21
C LYS A 21 -9.26 -11.32 -4.04
N VAL A 22 -8.77 -10.31 -3.33
CA VAL A 22 -9.50 -9.70 -2.21
C VAL A 22 -10.82 -9.08 -2.70
N CYS A 23 -10.78 -8.31 -3.79
CA CYS A 23 -12.00 -7.74 -4.39
C CYS A 23 -13.01 -8.83 -4.77
N TYR A 24 -12.54 -9.93 -5.38
CA TYR A 24 -13.39 -11.06 -5.77
C TYR A 24 -14.04 -11.72 -4.55
N ASN A 25 -13.26 -12.00 -3.50
CA ASN A 25 -13.74 -12.61 -2.26
C ASN A 25 -14.84 -11.79 -1.56
N HIS A 26 -14.83 -10.48 -1.75
CA HIS A 26 -15.80 -9.56 -1.15
C HIS A 26 -16.82 -8.99 -2.15
N HIS A 27 -16.91 -9.56 -3.36
CA HIS A 27 -17.85 -9.15 -4.40
C HIS A 27 -17.76 -7.66 -4.81
N ILE A 28 -16.58 -7.06 -4.70
CA ILE A 28 -16.32 -5.67 -5.10
C ILE A 28 -15.69 -5.66 -6.48
N LYS A 29 -16.14 -4.75 -7.36
CA LYS A 29 -15.51 -4.55 -8.66
C LYS A 29 -14.17 -3.85 -8.46
N THR A 30 -13.07 -4.45 -8.93
CA THR A 30 -11.70 -3.92 -8.75
C THR A 30 -11.55 -2.45 -9.14
N HIS A 31 -12.20 -1.99 -10.22
CA HIS A 31 -12.10 -0.60 -10.68
C HIS A 31 -12.82 0.43 -9.77
N GLN A 32 -13.60 -0.05 -8.81
CA GLN A 32 -14.28 0.75 -7.78
C GLN A 32 -13.64 0.55 -6.41
N ALA A 33 -12.67 -0.36 -6.30
CA ALA A 33 -12.06 -0.71 -5.05
C ALA A 33 -10.82 0.16 -4.79
N SER A 34 -10.58 0.43 -3.52
CA SER A 34 -9.32 0.98 -3.02
C SER A 34 -9.00 0.37 -1.67
N ILE A 35 -7.73 0.45 -1.26
CA ILE A 35 -7.32 0.10 0.10
C ILE A 35 -7.00 1.40 0.82
N VAL A 36 -7.59 1.59 1.98
CA VAL A 36 -7.25 2.68 2.89
C VAL A 36 -6.51 2.08 4.08
N VAL A 37 -5.23 2.44 4.22
CA VAL A 37 -4.47 2.14 5.43
C VAL A 37 -4.51 3.34 6.35
N LYS A 38 -5.03 3.16 7.56
CA LYS A 38 -5.11 4.17 8.61
C LYS A 38 -4.13 3.79 9.72
N ILE A 39 -3.20 4.68 10.02
CA ILE A 39 -2.29 4.52 11.16
C ILE A 39 -2.82 5.39 12.29
N ILE A 40 -3.22 4.75 13.38
CA ILE A 40 -3.84 5.41 14.54
C ILE A 40 -2.75 5.85 15.51
N ASP A 41 -1.76 4.98 15.74
CA ASP A 41 -0.61 5.22 16.58
C ASP A 41 0.58 4.33 16.13
N ASN A 42 1.69 4.41 16.87
CA ASN A 42 2.91 3.65 16.57
C ASN A 42 2.73 2.12 16.59
N THR A 43 1.62 1.62 17.12
CA THR A 43 1.31 0.20 17.28
C THR A 43 0.08 -0.25 16.48
N ASN A 44 -0.89 0.63 16.26
CA ASN A 44 -2.17 0.30 15.64
C ASN A 44 -2.27 0.81 14.21
N LEU A 45 -2.55 -0.12 13.30
CA LEU A 45 -2.79 0.12 11.88
C LEU A 45 -4.06 -0.64 11.50
N GLU A 46 -4.98 0.04 10.82
CA GLU A 46 -6.18 -0.57 10.25
C GLU A 46 -6.08 -0.54 8.73
N ILE A 47 -6.48 -1.62 8.09
CA ILE A 47 -6.57 -1.70 6.64
C ILE A 47 -8.03 -1.90 6.25
N HIS A 48 -8.55 -0.98 5.46
CA HIS A 48 -9.94 -0.99 5.03
C HIS A 48 -10.00 -1.21 3.53
N LEU A 49 -10.76 -2.21 3.10
CA LEU A 49 -11.19 -2.36 1.72
C LEU A 49 -12.37 -1.43 1.49
N CYS A 50 -12.18 -0.46 0.60
CA CYS A 50 -13.18 0.55 0.29
C CYS A 50 -13.77 0.31 -1.10
N GLN A 51 -15.05 0.66 -1.27
CA GLN A 51 -15.71 0.76 -2.56
C GLN A 51 -16.20 2.19 -2.75
N LYS A 52 -15.73 2.86 -3.82
CA LYS A 52 -16.04 4.28 -4.10
C LYS A 52 -15.84 5.17 -2.87
N ASP A 53 -14.68 5.02 -2.22
CA ASP A 53 -14.26 5.79 -1.04
C ASP A 53 -15.05 5.55 0.25
N VAL A 54 -15.95 4.56 0.26
CA VAL A 54 -16.66 4.11 1.46
C VAL A 54 -16.00 2.83 1.97
N SER A 55 -15.59 2.81 3.25
CA SER A 55 -15.09 1.57 3.88
C SER A 55 -16.19 0.52 3.88
N VAL A 56 -15.90 -0.65 3.34
CA VAL A 56 -16.81 -1.79 3.29
C VAL A 56 -16.44 -2.83 4.34
N LEU A 57 -15.15 -3.09 4.51
CA LEU A 57 -14.65 -4.11 5.43
C LEU A 57 -13.23 -3.77 5.89
N GLN A 58 -12.95 -4.01 7.16
CA GLN A 58 -11.58 -4.07 7.67
C GLN A 58 -10.97 -5.44 7.36
N ILE A 59 -9.78 -5.46 6.77
CA ILE A 59 -9.05 -6.66 6.37
C ILE A 59 -7.68 -6.71 7.06
N GLU A 60 -7.14 -7.91 7.20
CA GLU A 60 -5.79 -8.13 7.70
C GLU A 60 -4.76 -7.97 6.56
N PRO A 61 -3.53 -7.50 6.86
CA PRO A 61 -2.49 -7.39 5.82
C PRO A 61 -2.14 -8.73 5.16
N SER A 62 -2.34 -9.85 5.85
CA SER A 62 -2.18 -11.19 5.27
C SER A 62 -3.19 -11.50 4.16
N GLU A 63 -4.38 -10.90 4.18
CA GLU A 63 -5.39 -11.08 3.15
C GLU A 63 -4.99 -10.38 1.84
N LEU A 64 -4.22 -9.29 1.94
CA LEU A 64 -3.68 -8.55 0.81
C LEU A 64 -2.44 -9.18 0.17
N LEU A 65 -1.84 -10.20 0.78
CA LEU A 65 -0.59 -10.78 0.29
C LEU A 65 -0.80 -12.23 -0.18
N CYS A 66 -0.93 -12.40 -1.50
CA CYS A 66 -1.00 -13.71 -2.12
C CYS A 66 0.37 -14.41 -2.11
N GLY A 67 0.40 -15.72 -2.40
CA GLY A 67 1.62 -16.53 -2.34
C GLY A 67 2.78 -16.06 -3.24
N LYS A 68 2.54 -15.19 -4.23
CA LYS A 68 3.61 -14.58 -5.03
C LYS A 68 4.49 -13.62 -4.22
N PHE A 69 3.95 -13.00 -3.18
CA PHE A 69 4.73 -12.15 -2.29
C PHE A 69 5.74 -12.94 -1.46
N ILE A 70 5.50 -14.24 -1.23
CA ILE A 70 6.48 -15.14 -0.59
C ILE A 70 7.75 -15.24 -1.46
N GLY A 71 7.58 -15.39 -2.78
CA GLY A 71 8.69 -15.41 -3.73
C GLY A 71 9.47 -14.09 -3.82
N LEU A 72 8.82 -12.98 -3.46
CA LEU A 72 9.41 -11.64 -3.37
C LEU A 72 9.92 -11.31 -1.95
N ARG A 73 9.84 -12.25 -1.00
CA ARG A 73 10.19 -12.06 0.42
C ARG A 73 9.43 -10.92 1.12
N ILE A 74 8.25 -10.58 0.62
CA ILE A 74 7.36 -9.57 1.21
C ILE A 74 6.33 -10.30 2.07
N SER A 75 6.41 -10.12 3.39
CA SER A 75 5.45 -10.66 4.36
C SER A 75 4.42 -9.60 4.80
N ALA A 76 3.38 -10.01 5.52
CA ALA A 76 2.41 -9.08 6.12
C ALA A 76 3.10 -8.05 7.03
N LEU A 77 4.02 -8.53 7.87
CA LEU A 77 4.84 -7.67 8.72
C LEU A 77 5.70 -6.68 7.90
N TYR A 78 6.24 -7.12 6.77
CA TYR A 78 7.01 -6.24 5.88
C TYR A 78 6.12 -5.15 5.27
N PHE A 79 4.91 -5.52 4.82
CA PHE A 79 3.94 -4.58 4.28
C PHE A 79 3.50 -3.54 5.32
N GLU A 80 3.21 -3.97 6.55
CA GLU A 80 2.90 -3.03 7.65
C GLU A 80 4.06 -2.08 7.93
N LYS A 81 5.29 -2.59 8.02
CA LYS A 81 6.49 -1.76 8.20
C LYS A 81 6.62 -0.73 7.09
N MET A 82 6.40 -1.13 5.84
CA MET A 82 6.43 -0.23 4.69
C MET A 82 5.39 0.89 4.82
N MET A 83 4.16 0.59 5.19
CA MET A 83 3.12 1.60 5.41
C MET A 83 3.50 2.58 6.53
N ARG A 84 4.07 2.06 7.63
CA ARG A 84 4.54 2.89 8.76
C ARG A 84 5.70 3.80 8.39
N VAL A 85 6.65 3.30 7.61
CA VAL A 85 7.76 4.12 7.09
C VAL A 85 7.21 5.26 6.26
N ILE A 86 6.36 4.97 5.27
CA ILE A 86 5.77 6.00 4.41
C ILE A 86 5.11 7.06 5.28
N HIS A 87 4.26 6.63 6.22
CA HIS A 87 3.61 7.52 7.16
C HIS A 87 4.59 8.40 7.95
N TYR A 88 5.62 7.81 8.55
CA TYR A 88 6.61 8.54 9.35
C TYR A 88 7.44 9.52 8.51
N THR A 89 7.84 9.14 7.29
CA THR A 89 8.55 10.02 6.37
C THR A 89 7.71 11.26 6.04
N PHE A 90 6.45 11.08 5.66
CA PHE A 90 5.58 12.21 5.36
C PHE A 90 5.23 13.05 6.60
N MET A 91 5.09 12.44 7.77
CA MET A 91 4.95 13.17 9.03
C MET A 91 6.11 14.14 9.26
N LYS A 92 7.34 13.64 9.11
CA LYS A 92 8.57 14.41 9.30
C LYS A 92 8.71 15.50 8.24
N ASP A 93 8.56 15.14 6.96
CA ASP A 93 8.75 16.07 5.83
C ASP A 93 7.75 17.24 5.87
N LEU A 94 6.54 16.99 6.36
CA LEU A 94 5.48 18.00 6.47
C LEU A 94 5.48 18.73 7.83
N ASN A 95 6.43 18.44 8.72
CA ASN A 95 6.48 18.96 10.10
C ASN A 95 5.15 18.77 10.87
N LEU A 96 4.46 17.66 10.64
CA LEU A 96 3.19 17.35 11.29
C LEU A 96 3.47 16.78 12.68
N GLN A 97 3.00 17.45 13.73
CA GLN A 97 3.17 16.95 15.10
C GLN A 97 2.03 16.04 15.56
N ASN A 98 0.80 16.24 15.04
CA ASN A 98 -0.40 15.47 15.40
C ASN A 98 -1.45 15.53 14.27
N PRO A 99 -1.25 14.87 13.11
CA PRO A 99 -2.33 14.80 12.13
C PRO A 99 -3.50 14.04 12.73
N LEU A 100 -4.72 14.47 12.44
CA LEU A 100 -5.91 13.74 12.88
C LEU A 100 -6.01 12.39 12.14
N SER A 101 -5.43 12.32 10.94
CA SER A 101 -5.37 11.10 10.14
C SER A 101 -4.43 11.24 8.94
N ILE A 102 -3.54 10.26 8.77
CA ILE A 102 -2.87 10.00 7.49
C ILE A 102 -3.44 8.70 6.93
N TYR A 103 -3.94 8.79 5.70
CA TYR A 103 -4.45 7.65 4.95
C TYR A 103 -3.51 7.35 3.80
N LEU A 104 -3.16 6.07 3.65
CA LEU A 104 -2.48 5.58 2.47
C LEU A 104 -3.54 4.90 1.60
N LEU A 105 -3.82 5.51 0.45
CA LEU A 105 -4.77 5.02 -0.53
C LEU A 105 -4.03 4.20 -1.57
N VAL A 106 -4.22 2.88 -1.58
CA VAL A 106 -3.65 2.04 -2.64
C VAL A 106 -4.65 1.87 -3.77
N TYR A 107 -4.25 2.22 -4.98
CA TYR A 107 -5.10 2.17 -6.17
C TYR A 107 -4.29 1.92 -7.45
N ARG A 108 -4.97 1.46 -8.51
CA ARG A 108 -4.36 1.34 -9.83
C ARG A 108 -4.48 2.67 -10.57
N SER A 109 -3.35 3.30 -10.85
CA SER A 109 -3.31 4.56 -11.62
C SER A 109 -3.52 4.28 -13.10
N LYS A 110 -4.53 4.91 -13.71
CA LYS A 110 -4.73 4.85 -15.17
C LYS A 110 -3.60 5.54 -15.93
N TYR A 111 -3.00 6.57 -15.33
CA TYR A 111 -1.94 7.37 -15.95
C TYR A 111 -0.58 6.66 -15.91
N ALA A 112 -0.23 6.09 -14.75
CA ALA A 112 1.06 5.43 -14.57
C ALA A 112 1.05 3.96 -15.06
N GLY A 113 -0.13 3.37 -15.27
CA GLY A 113 -0.26 1.95 -15.62
C GLY A 113 0.08 0.97 -14.49
N SER A 114 0.46 1.48 -13.32
CA SER A 114 0.94 0.75 -12.15
C SER A 114 0.02 0.93 -10.93
N TYR A 115 0.29 0.16 -9.88
CA TYR A 115 -0.32 0.42 -8.57
C TYR A 115 0.46 1.50 -7.84
N CYS A 116 -0.27 2.44 -7.25
CA CYS A 116 0.29 3.58 -6.53
C CYS A 116 -0.29 3.66 -5.12
N ILE A 117 0.47 4.29 -4.24
CA ILE A 117 0.07 4.73 -2.92
C ILE A 117 -0.13 6.24 -2.98
N GLY A 118 -1.37 6.69 -2.86
CA GLY A 118 -1.70 8.09 -2.58
C GLY A 118 -1.58 8.36 -1.09
N VAL A 119 -0.90 9.43 -0.70
CA VAL A 119 -0.82 9.88 0.69
C VAL A 119 -1.82 11.01 0.87
N ILE A 120 -2.78 10.81 1.77
CA ILE A 120 -3.82 11.78 2.10
C ILE A 120 -3.66 12.17 3.57
N VAL A 121 -3.47 13.46 3.82
CA VAL A 121 -3.35 14.03 5.16
C VAL A 121 -4.53 14.95 5.40
N ASP A 122 -5.28 14.75 6.48
CA ASP A 122 -6.45 15.58 6.84
C ASP A 122 -7.40 15.81 5.65
N LYS A 123 -7.69 14.73 4.91
CA LYS A 123 -8.55 14.69 3.71
C LYS A 123 -8.02 15.42 2.48
N LYS A 124 -6.74 15.82 2.47
CA LYS A 124 -6.08 16.44 1.31
C LYS A 124 -5.04 15.51 0.71
N PRO A 125 -5.06 15.22 -0.60
CA PRO A 125 -4.00 14.47 -1.24
C PRO A 125 -2.71 15.29 -1.23
N VAL A 126 -1.61 14.67 -0.80
CA VAL A 126 -0.29 15.32 -0.69
C VAL A 126 0.70 14.75 -1.69
N SER A 127 0.69 13.44 -1.90
CA SER A 127 1.65 12.78 -2.79
C SER A 127 1.07 11.49 -3.38
N VAL A 128 1.67 11.03 -4.48
CA VAL A 128 1.37 9.74 -5.12
C VAL A 128 2.69 9.07 -5.46
N LEU A 129 2.88 7.84 -4.98
CA LEU A 129 4.11 7.07 -5.15
C LEU A 129 3.81 5.71 -5.80
N PRO A 130 4.52 5.29 -6.86
CA PRO A 130 4.42 3.92 -7.37
C PRO A 130 4.88 2.89 -6.33
N ILE A 131 4.14 1.79 -6.18
CA ILE A 131 4.48 0.73 -5.21
C ILE A 131 5.88 0.16 -5.47
N SER A 132 6.24 0.00 -6.75
CA SER A 132 7.56 -0.49 -7.14
C SER A 132 8.70 0.37 -6.62
N ASP A 133 8.52 1.69 -6.58
CA ASP A 133 9.56 2.63 -6.16
C ASP A 133 9.70 2.62 -4.64
N ILE A 134 8.58 2.54 -3.92
CA ILE A 134 8.56 2.36 -2.46
C ILE A 134 9.29 1.07 -2.07
N LEU A 135 9.02 -0.03 -2.76
CA LEU A 135 9.63 -1.32 -2.41
C LEU A 135 11.14 -1.35 -2.66
N LYS A 136 11.66 -0.66 -3.69
CA LYS A 136 13.10 -0.46 -3.86
C LYS A 136 13.74 0.30 -2.71
N LEU A 137 13.08 1.35 -2.22
CA LEU A 137 13.57 2.11 -1.06
C LEU A 137 13.63 1.24 0.20
N MET A 138 12.77 0.22 0.28
CA MET A 138 12.76 -0.75 1.37
C MET A 138 13.75 -1.92 1.21
N GLU A 139 14.32 -2.15 0.02
CA GLU A 139 15.39 -3.15 -0.23
C GLU A 139 16.75 -2.66 0.31
N HIS A 140 16.92 -1.35 0.46
CA HIS A 140 17.99 -0.78 1.27
C HIS A 140 17.57 -0.88 2.74
N PRO A 141 18.25 -1.70 3.57
CA PRO A 141 17.88 -1.82 4.97
C PRO A 141 17.90 -0.44 5.61
N PHE A 142 16.83 -0.13 6.33
CA PHE A 142 16.65 1.09 7.10
C PHE A 142 17.79 1.27 8.10
N GLU A 143 18.88 1.91 7.69
CA GLU A 143 19.81 2.60 8.59
C GLU A 143 19.20 3.92 9.10
N LEU A 144 17.98 4.26 8.69
CA LEU A 144 17.32 5.55 8.96
C LEU A 144 16.25 5.53 10.08
N LEU A 145 16.22 4.49 10.92
CA LEU A 145 15.33 4.43 12.09
C LEU A 145 16.07 4.24 13.43
N ASN A 146 17.33 4.66 13.51
CA ASN A 146 18.04 4.90 14.78
C ASN A 146 18.34 6.38 14.94
#